data_AF-A0A3L7WUR6-F1
#
_entry.id   AF-A0A3L7WUR6-F1
#
_cell.length_a   1.000
_cell.length_b   1.000
_cell.length_c   1.000
_cell.angle_alpha   90.00
_cell.angle_beta   90.00
_cell.angle_gamma   90.00
#
_symmetry.space_group_name_H-M   'P 1'
#
loop_
_entity.id
_entity.type
_entity.pdbx_description
1 polymer ?
#
loop_
_entity_poly.entity_id
_entity_poly.type
_entity_poly.pdbx_seq_one_letter_code
_entity_poly.pdbx_strand_id
1 'polypeptide(L)'
;MSRSSQHDRILIRRRKRQRVVVNRPRPWFWVGQGVAALVLAVFLAVTAVVGVGAATVFGIYTFYAQQLPDASIIEQQQDEFETVRIYDRTGQHLLYESVDPRPFRGDRTYLPLGEMSPAVVQAAVALEDRNFWDNPGVNVRGLFRAFVSNLQGGGVQGGSSITQQLIKNVIIPVEERTQQSYARKIKEVILAMEVTRQYPKEKILEWYL
;
A
#
# COMPACT_ATOMS: atom_id res chain seq x y z
N MET A 1 -80.73 -56.30 -18.72
CA MET A 1 -79.58 -55.41 -19.06
C MET A 1 -79.52 -54.27 -18.06
N SER A 2 -78.32 -53.74 -17.78
CA SER A 2 -78.00 -52.59 -16.91
C SER A 2 -77.72 -52.87 -15.42
N ARG A 3 -76.58 -53.52 -15.15
CA ARG A 3 -75.92 -53.57 -13.83
C ARG A 3 -74.52 -52.94 -13.83
N SER A 4 -74.17 -52.13 -14.84
CA SER A 4 -72.82 -51.56 -15.00
C SER A 4 -72.68 -50.06 -14.68
N SER A 5 -73.74 -49.36 -14.24
CA SER A 5 -73.67 -47.87 -14.16
C SER A 5 -73.04 -47.28 -12.89
N GLN A 6 -72.90 -48.06 -11.80
CA GLN A 6 -72.35 -47.53 -10.54
C GLN A 6 -70.85 -47.81 -10.34
N HIS A 7 -70.36 -48.98 -10.76
CA HIS A 7 -68.93 -49.33 -10.65
C HIS A 7 -68.05 -48.43 -11.53
N ASP A 8 -68.50 -48.13 -12.75
CA ASP A 8 -67.76 -47.25 -13.67
C ASP A 8 -67.72 -45.80 -13.17
N ARG A 9 -68.78 -45.31 -12.52
CA ARG A 9 -68.82 -43.96 -11.94
C ARG A 9 -67.84 -43.81 -10.76
N ILE A 10 -67.64 -44.86 -9.97
CA ILE A 10 -66.70 -44.87 -8.84
C ILE A 10 -65.25 -44.91 -9.34
N LEU A 11 -64.96 -45.71 -10.37
CA LEU A 11 -63.64 -45.78 -10.99
C LEU A 11 -63.26 -44.49 -11.72
N ILE A 12 -64.21 -43.84 -12.41
CA ILE A 12 -64.00 -42.54 -13.07
C ILE A 12 -63.76 -41.43 -12.04
N ARG A 13 -64.43 -41.43 -10.88
CA ARG A 13 -64.17 -40.48 -9.78
C ARG A 13 -62.80 -40.68 -9.12
N ARG A 14 -62.32 -41.93 -8.99
CA ARG A 14 -60.95 -42.21 -8.51
C ARG A 14 -59.87 -41.75 -9.49
N ARG A 15 -60.04 -41.98 -10.80
CA ARG A 15 -59.11 -41.50 -11.83
C ARG A 15 -59.06 -39.97 -11.94
N LYS A 16 -60.19 -39.27 -11.74
CA LYS A 16 -60.21 -37.79 -11.71
C LYS A 16 -59.52 -37.20 -10.46
N ARG A 17 -59.58 -37.86 -9.30
CA ARG A 17 -58.85 -37.39 -8.10
C ARG A 17 -57.35 -37.69 -8.14
N GLN A 18 -56.94 -38.80 -8.75
CA GLN A 18 -55.51 -39.14 -8.87
C GLN A 18 -54.74 -38.30 -9.90
N ARG A 19 -55.42 -37.64 -10.85
CA ARG A 19 -54.79 -36.72 -11.81
C ARG A 19 -54.62 -35.27 -11.32
N VAL A 20 -55.01 -34.94 -10.09
CA VAL A 20 -54.89 -33.57 -9.53
C VAL A 20 -53.72 -33.45 -8.53
N VAL A 21 -52.81 -34.43 -8.51
CA VAL A 21 -51.48 -34.25 -7.90
C VAL A 21 -50.50 -33.89 -9.02
N VAL A 22 -50.77 -32.79 -9.71
CA VAL A 22 -49.88 -32.26 -10.75
C VAL A 22 -49.35 -30.93 -10.24
N ASN A 23 -48.02 -30.91 -10.03
CA ASN A 23 -47.17 -29.73 -9.85
C ASN A 23 -47.76 -28.56 -9.06
N ARG A 24 -47.67 -28.59 -7.72
CA ARG A 24 -47.58 -27.33 -6.98
C ARG A 24 -46.21 -26.72 -7.29
N PRO A 25 -46.10 -25.51 -7.87
CA PRO A 25 -44.80 -24.88 -8.05
C PRO A 25 -44.15 -24.79 -6.68
N ARG A 26 -42.90 -25.26 -6.54
CA ARG A 26 -42.15 -25.17 -5.28
C ARG A 26 -41.60 -23.73 -5.19
N PRO A 27 -42.27 -22.78 -4.51
CA PRO A 27 -41.83 -21.38 -4.50
C PRO A 27 -40.43 -21.24 -3.89
N TRP A 28 -40.08 -22.15 -2.97
CA TRP A 28 -38.77 -22.21 -2.32
C TRP A 28 -37.60 -22.44 -3.29
N PHE A 29 -37.85 -23.14 -4.41
CA PHE A 29 -36.82 -23.34 -5.44
C PHE A 29 -36.52 -22.04 -6.19
N TRP A 30 -37.55 -21.25 -6.52
CA TRP A 30 -37.41 -19.94 -7.15
C TRP A 30 -36.81 -18.89 -6.21
N VAL A 31 -37.19 -18.91 -4.93
CA VAL A 31 -36.57 -18.06 -3.90
C VAL A 31 -35.10 -18.41 -3.72
N GLY A 32 -34.75 -19.71 -3.65
CA GLY A 32 -33.36 -20.16 -3.57
C GLY A 32 -32.52 -19.76 -4.79
N GLN A 33 -33.09 -19.88 -6.00
CA GLN A 33 -32.42 -19.41 -7.22
C GLN A 33 -32.26 -17.89 -7.27
N GLY A 34 -33.25 -17.13 -6.78
CA GLY A 34 -33.15 -15.66 -6.66
C GLY A 34 -32.05 -15.22 -5.69
N VAL A 35 -31.97 -15.86 -4.52
CA VAL A 35 -30.90 -15.60 -3.53
C VAL A 35 -29.54 -15.98 -4.10
N ALA A 36 -29.41 -17.14 -4.77
CA ALA A 36 -28.15 -17.54 -5.40
C ALA A 36 -27.72 -16.58 -6.52
N ALA A 37 -28.66 -16.11 -7.35
CA ALA A 37 -28.40 -15.12 -8.39
C ALA A 37 -27.97 -13.76 -7.80
N LEU A 38 -28.60 -13.32 -6.70
CA LEU A 38 -28.20 -12.12 -5.98
C LEU A 38 -26.78 -12.24 -5.42
N VAL A 39 -26.46 -13.36 -4.74
CA VAL A 39 -25.12 -13.61 -4.19
C VAL A 39 -24.08 -13.63 -5.30
N LEU A 40 -24.37 -14.27 -6.44
CA LEU A 40 -23.49 -14.28 -7.60
C LEU A 40 -23.30 -12.87 -8.18
N ALA A 41 -24.39 -12.10 -8.31
CA ALA A 41 -24.31 -10.72 -8.81
C ALA A 41 -23.48 -9.82 -7.89
N VAL A 42 -23.64 -9.93 -6.57
CA VAL A 42 -22.82 -9.20 -5.58
C VAL A 42 -21.37 -9.64 -5.68
N PHE A 43 -21.09 -10.94 -5.77
CA PHE A 43 -19.74 -11.46 -5.92
C PHE A 43 -19.06 -10.93 -7.20
N LEU A 44 -19.76 -10.96 -8.33
CA LEU A 44 -19.26 -10.42 -9.59
C LEU A 44 -19.04 -8.91 -9.52
N ALA A 45 -19.96 -8.16 -8.88
CA ALA A 45 -19.80 -6.72 -8.69
C ALA A 45 -18.58 -6.39 -7.82
N VAL A 46 -18.39 -7.08 -6.69
CA VAL A 46 -17.21 -6.92 -5.83
C VAL A 46 -15.93 -7.25 -6.59
N THR A 47 -15.91 -8.36 -7.33
CA THR A 47 -14.75 -8.77 -8.13
C THR A 47 -14.43 -7.74 -9.22
N ALA A 48 -15.44 -7.19 -9.88
CA ALA A 48 -15.26 -6.13 -10.89
C ALA A 48 -14.69 -4.85 -10.25
N VAL A 49 -15.20 -4.43 -9.10
CA VAL A 49 -14.69 -3.25 -8.37
C VAL A 49 -13.23 -3.45 -7.95
N VAL A 50 -12.90 -4.63 -7.40
CA VAL A 50 -11.52 -4.97 -7.02
C VAL A 50 -10.61 -5.02 -8.25
N GLY A 51 -11.07 -5.62 -9.35
CA GLY A 51 -10.31 -5.69 -10.61
C GLY A 51 -10.03 -4.31 -11.20
N VAL A 52 -11.03 -3.43 -11.25
CA VAL A 52 -10.86 -2.04 -11.70
C VAL A 52 -9.92 -1.27 -10.77
N GLY A 53 -10.07 -1.44 -9.46
CA GLY A 53 -9.17 -0.84 -8.47
C GLY A 53 -7.72 -1.28 -8.66
N ALA A 54 -7.47 -2.58 -8.81
CA ALA A 54 -6.14 -3.13 -9.05
C ALA A 54 -5.55 -2.62 -10.37
N ALA A 55 -6.34 -2.60 -11.46
CA ALA A 55 -5.91 -2.06 -12.75
C ALA A 55 -5.55 -0.57 -12.66
N THR A 56 -6.31 0.20 -11.87
CA THR A 56 -6.06 1.63 -11.65
C THR A 56 -4.75 1.85 -10.89
N VAL A 57 -4.54 1.14 -9.79
CA VAL A 57 -3.29 1.18 -9.00
C VAL A 57 -2.11 0.76 -9.86
N PHE A 58 -2.25 -0.31 -10.65
CA PHE A 58 -1.23 -0.77 -11.57
C PHE A 58 -0.91 0.28 -12.64
N GLY A 59 -1.93 0.90 -13.25
CA GLY A 59 -1.76 1.98 -14.22
C GLY A 59 -0.99 3.16 -13.63
N ILE A 60 -1.38 3.63 -12.44
CA ILE A 60 -0.67 4.70 -11.70
C ILE A 60 0.77 4.30 -11.43
N TYR A 61 1.01 3.09 -10.92
CA TYR A 61 2.35 2.57 -10.67
C TYR A 61 3.20 2.60 -11.94
N THR A 62 2.73 2.02 -13.04
CA THR A 62 3.48 1.98 -14.30
C THR A 62 3.75 3.35 -14.88
N PHE A 63 2.80 4.28 -14.77
CA PHE A 63 2.94 5.65 -15.27
C PHE A 63 4.05 6.41 -14.56
N TYR A 64 4.08 6.35 -13.22
CA TYR A 64 5.11 7.03 -12.44
C TYR A 64 6.43 6.27 -12.42
N ALA A 65 6.44 4.94 -12.30
CA ALA A 65 7.66 4.14 -12.24
C ALA A 65 8.56 4.35 -13.47
N GLN A 66 7.98 4.52 -14.66
CA GLN A 66 8.73 4.77 -15.90
C GLN A 66 9.38 6.17 -15.95
N GLN A 67 8.91 7.11 -15.14
CA GLN A 67 9.40 8.49 -15.10
C GLN A 67 10.37 8.73 -13.95
N LEU A 68 10.53 7.74 -13.06
CA LEU A 68 11.35 7.85 -11.87
C LEU A 68 12.79 7.46 -12.19
N PRO A 69 13.77 8.12 -11.55
CA PRO A 69 15.16 7.69 -11.64
C PRO A 69 15.32 6.31 -11.00
N ASP A 70 16.41 5.62 -11.37
CA ASP A 70 16.77 4.37 -10.71
C ASP A 70 17.03 4.60 -9.21
N ALA A 71 16.60 3.64 -8.38
CA ALA A 71 16.77 3.69 -6.94
C ALA A 71 18.25 3.72 -6.51
N SER A 72 19.18 3.23 -7.34
CA SER A 72 20.62 3.27 -7.09
C SER A 72 21.19 4.69 -7.02
N ILE A 73 20.47 5.70 -7.50
CA ILE A 73 20.89 7.11 -7.39
C ILE A 73 21.11 7.53 -5.93
N ILE A 74 20.45 6.85 -4.99
CA ILE A 74 20.58 7.16 -3.57
C ILE A 74 22.00 6.91 -3.07
N GLU A 75 22.66 5.86 -3.56
CA GLU A 75 24.01 5.49 -3.17
C GLU A 75 25.00 6.56 -3.64
N GLN A 76 24.92 6.95 -4.91
CA GLN A 76 25.73 8.03 -5.47
C GLN A 76 25.51 9.36 -4.73
N GLN A 77 24.26 9.70 -4.42
CA GLN A 77 23.96 10.96 -3.73
C GLN A 77 24.49 10.99 -2.31
N GLN A 78 24.65 9.84 -1.65
CA GLN A 78 25.18 9.72 -0.30
C GLN A 78 26.71 9.79 -0.29
N ASP A 79 27.39 9.23 -1.30
CA ASP A 79 28.84 9.36 -1.45
C ASP A 79 29.28 10.81 -1.69
N GLU A 80 28.45 11.60 -2.39
CA GLU A 80 28.70 13.03 -2.63
C GLU A 80 28.28 13.95 -1.46
N PHE A 81 27.93 13.39 -0.30
CA PHE A 81 27.21 14.10 0.76
C PHE A 81 28.07 14.52 1.96
N GLU A 82 29.36 14.21 1.96
CA GLU A 82 30.26 14.57 3.07
C GLU A 82 30.77 16.01 2.98
N THR A 83 31.04 16.60 4.15
CA THR A 83 31.70 17.91 4.24
C THR A 83 33.16 17.78 3.87
N VAL A 84 33.63 18.60 2.92
CA VAL A 84 35.04 18.58 2.51
C VAL A 84 35.90 19.21 3.61
N ARG A 85 36.84 18.43 4.13
CA ARG A 85 37.78 18.85 5.18
C ARG A 85 39.20 18.92 4.63
N ILE A 86 39.84 20.08 4.78
CA ILE A 86 41.21 20.33 4.32
C ILE A 86 42.12 20.34 5.54
N TYR A 87 43.09 19.44 5.57
CA TYR A 87 44.07 19.31 6.65
C TYR A 87 45.42 19.86 6.22
N ASP A 88 46.29 20.14 7.19
CA ASP A 88 47.69 20.44 6.94
C ASP A 88 48.47 19.22 6.42
N ARG A 89 49.77 19.40 6.11
CA ARG A 89 50.62 18.31 5.60
C ARG A 89 50.76 17.12 6.55
N THR A 90 50.44 17.29 7.83
CA THR A 90 50.52 16.22 8.84
C THR A 90 49.24 15.39 8.88
N GLY A 91 48.13 15.93 8.35
CA GLY A 91 46.80 15.33 8.43
C GLY A 91 46.13 15.47 9.79
N GLN A 92 46.78 16.09 10.78
CA GLN A 92 46.26 16.18 12.15
C GLN A 92 45.55 17.51 12.43
N HIS A 93 45.95 18.58 11.74
CA HIS A 93 45.37 19.90 11.96
C HIS A 93 44.43 20.25 10.82
N LEU A 94 43.14 20.36 11.15
CA LEU A 94 42.11 20.84 10.26
C LEU A 94 42.34 22.34 9.99
N LEU A 95 42.49 22.69 8.71
CA LEU A 95 42.72 24.06 8.26
C LEU A 95 41.42 24.73 7.79
N TYR A 96 40.54 23.97 7.15
CA TYR A 96 39.30 24.49 6.58
C TYR A 96 38.24 23.39 6.40
N GLU A 97 36.97 23.78 6.55
CA GLU A 97 35.81 22.95 6.22
C GLU A 97 34.94 23.68 5.19
N SER A 98 34.69 23.02 4.07
CA SER A 98 33.77 23.52 3.04
C SER A 98 32.41 22.88 3.25
N VAL A 99 31.56 23.58 3.99
CA VAL A 99 30.16 23.20 4.18
C VAL A 99 29.36 23.56 2.93
N ASP A 100 28.61 22.60 2.38
CA ASP A 100 27.79 22.86 1.20
C ASP A 100 26.64 23.82 1.55
N PRO A 101 26.59 25.02 0.94
CA PRO A 101 25.61 26.05 1.27
C PRO A 101 24.21 25.73 0.70
N ARG A 102 24.07 24.70 -0.14
CA ARG A 102 22.77 24.31 -0.70
C ARG A 102 21.83 23.87 0.42
N PRO A 103 20.53 24.21 0.33
CA PRO A 103 19.54 23.80 1.31
C PRO A 103 19.60 22.30 1.59
N PHE A 104 19.54 21.93 2.87
CA PHE A 104 19.49 20.53 3.34
C PHE A 104 20.76 19.70 3.12
N ARG A 105 21.88 20.28 2.62
CA ARG A 105 23.20 19.61 2.58
C ARG A 105 23.96 19.84 3.89
N GLY A 106 24.34 21.07 4.25
CA GLY A 106 24.82 21.39 5.61
C GLY A 106 26.09 20.65 6.04
N ASP A 107 26.44 20.78 7.34
CA ASP A 107 27.60 20.10 7.94
C ASP A 107 27.25 18.63 8.22
N ARG A 108 28.02 17.72 7.62
CA ARG A 108 27.77 16.29 7.64
C ARG A 108 29.06 15.49 7.80
N THR A 109 28.92 14.45 8.60
CA THR A 109 29.94 13.40 8.77
C THR A 109 29.23 12.08 8.60
N TYR A 110 29.66 11.30 7.61
CA TYR A 110 29.16 9.95 7.46
C TYR A 110 29.65 9.11 8.63
N LEU A 111 28.72 8.39 9.25
CA LEU A 111 28.99 7.48 10.35
C LEU A 111 28.29 6.15 10.03
N PRO A 112 29.02 5.02 9.94
CA PRO A 112 28.39 3.72 9.75
C PRO A 112 27.38 3.43 10.87
N LEU A 113 26.28 2.74 10.54
CA LEU A 113 25.22 2.45 11.51
C LEU A 113 25.74 1.68 12.74
N GLY A 114 26.74 0.82 12.55
CA GLY A 114 27.37 0.05 13.62
C GLY A 114 28.17 0.89 14.62
N GLU A 115 28.55 2.12 14.25
CA GLU A 115 29.24 3.08 15.14
C GLU A 115 28.25 4.02 15.84
N MET A 116 26.99 4.05 15.40
CA MET A 116 25.94 4.84 16.04
C MET A 116 25.52 4.21 17.37
N SER A 117 25.20 5.05 18.35
CA SER A 117 24.63 4.58 19.61
C SER A 117 23.31 3.81 19.35
N PRO A 118 23.14 2.58 19.89
CA PRO A 118 21.90 1.83 19.74
C PRO A 118 20.65 2.60 20.20
N ALA A 119 20.81 3.52 21.17
CA ALA A 119 19.72 4.35 21.66
C ALA A 119 19.21 5.34 20.59
N VAL A 120 20.09 5.90 19.77
CA VAL A 120 19.71 6.82 18.67
C VAL A 120 18.91 6.06 17.61
N VAL A 121 19.44 4.91 17.19
CA VAL A 121 18.80 4.02 16.22
C VAL A 121 17.40 3.60 16.71
N GLN A 122 17.29 3.14 17.95
CA GLN A 122 16.01 2.72 18.53
C GLN A 122 15.04 3.89 18.69
N ALA A 123 15.51 5.07 19.12
CA ALA A 123 14.66 6.24 19.27
C ALA A 123 14.09 6.71 17.93
N ALA A 124 14.92 6.79 16.88
CA ALA A 124 14.48 7.16 15.54
C ALA A 124 13.43 6.19 15.01
N VAL A 125 13.68 4.87 15.09
CA VAL A 125 12.70 3.86 14.66
C VAL A 125 11.42 3.92 15.49
N ALA A 126 11.50 4.08 16.81
CA ALA A 126 10.32 4.11 17.68
C ALA A 126 9.44 5.35 17.47
N LEU A 127 10.05 6.49 17.15
CA LEU A 127 9.36 7.77 16.95
C LEU A 127 8.81 7.92 15.53
N GLU A 128 9.65 7.68 14.52
CA GLU A 128 9.34 7.98 13.11
C GLU A 128 8.67 6.81 12.38
N ASP A 129 9.11 5.57 12.62
CA ASP A 129 8.64 4.41 11.86
C ASP A 129 8.69 3.09 12.63
N ARG A 130 7.71 2.88 13.52
CA ARG A 130 7.68 1.72 14.44
C ARG A 130 7.73 0.34 13.79
N ASN A 131 7.36 0.22 12.51
CA ASN A 131 7.41 -1.03 11.76
C ASN A 131 8.51 -1.03 10.69
N PHE A 132 9.51 -0.16 10.83
CA PHE A 132 10.59 0.04 9.86
C PHE A 132 11.20 -1.27 9.36
N TRP A 133 11.54 -2.17 10.30
CA TRP A 133 12.23 -3.43 10.00
C TRP A 133 11.39 -4.38 9.12
N ASP A 134 10.07 -4.36 9.25
CA ASP A 134 9.18 -5.30 8.56
C ASP A 134 8.45 -4.69 7.35
N ASN A 135 8.41 -3.35 7.25
CA ASN A 135 7.62 -2.69 6.23
C ASN A 135 8.29 -2.74 4.85
N PRO A 136 7.54 -2.70 3.74
CA PRO A 136 8.10 -2.75 2.39
C PRO A 136 8.64 -1.38 1.93
N GLY A 137 9.10 -0.52 2.85
CA GLY A 137 9.51 0.85 2.57
C GLY A 137 8.40 1.88 2.80
N VAL A 138 7.18 1.43 3.09
CA VAL A 138 6.03 2.29 3.40
C VAL A 138 5.30 1.74 4.61
N ASN A 139 4.95 2.62 5.55
CA ASN A 139 4.18 2.23 6.73
C ASN A 139 2.69 2.06 6.37
N VAL A 140 2.32 0.90 5.83
CA VAL A 140 0.95 0.58 5.40
C VAL A 140 -0.06 0.71 6.54
N ARG A 141 0.30 0.26 7.76
CA ARG A 141 -0.54 0.39 8.96
C ARG A 141 -0.74 1.86 9.34
N GLY A 142 0.31 2.67 9.24
CA GLY A 142 0.28 4.11 9.47
C GLY A 142 -0.59 4.82 8.44
N LEU A 143 -0.45 4.47 7.16
CA LEU A 143 -1.26 5.01 6.07
C LEU A 143 -2.76 4.70 6.24
N PHE A 144 -3.09 3.45 6.58
CA PHE A 144 -4.47 3.06 6.84
C PHE A 144 -5.06 3.78 8.07
N ARG A 145 -4.28 3.89 9.15
CA ARG A 145 -4.70 4.63 10.35
C ARG A 145 -4.92 6.11 10.06
N ALA A 146 -4.02 6.74 9.32
CA ALA A 146 -4.15 8.13 8.90
C ALA A 146 -5.38 8.33 8.00
N PHE A 147 -5.64 7.42 7.07
CA PHE A 147 -6.83 7.45 6.23
C PHE A 147 -8.13 7.39 7.06
N VAL A 148 -8.23 6.45 8.00
CA VAL A 148 -9.40 6.35 8.91
C VAL A 148 -9.54 7.59 9.79
N SER A 149 -8.43 8.09 10.35
CA SER A 149 -8.41 9.32 11.16
C SER A 149 -8.92 10.53 10.37
N ASN A 150 -8.46 10.71 9.12
CA ASN A 150 -8.89 11.79 8.25
C ASN A 150 -10.40 11.71 7.95
N LEU A 151 -10.94 10.50 7.74
CA LEU A 151 -12.39 10.30 7.54
C LEU A 151 -13.21 10.62 8.79
N GLN A 152 -12.64 10.46 9.98
CA GLN A 152 -13.28 10.77 11.26
C GLN A 152 -13.10 12.24 11.67
N GLY A 153 -12.54 13.09 10.81
CA GLY A 153 -12.27 14.49 11.11
C GLY A 153 -11.08 14.74 12.06
N GLY A 154 -10.25 13.71 12.28
CA GLY A 154 -9.00 13.85 13.00
C GLY A 154 -7.95 14.62 12.19
N GLY A 155 -6.98 15.25 12.87
CA GLY A 155 -5.87 15.94 12.22
C GLY A 155 -4.98 14.99 11.40
N VAL A 156 -4.28 15.56 10.42
CA VAL A 156 -3.34 14.84 9.55
C VAL A 156 -2.21 14.25 10.41
N GLN A 157 -2.26 12.96 10.68
CA GLN A 157 -1.16 12.27 11.36
C GLN A 157 -0.03 11.99 10.36
N GLY A 158 1.20 12.33 10.75
CA GLY A 158 2.41 11.97 10.03
C GLY A 158 2.55 10.45 9.96
N GLY A 159 2.32 9.87 8.79
CA GLY A 159 2.37 8.42 8.55
C GLY A 159 3.46 8.00 7.56
N SER A 160 4.45 8.86 7.30
CA SER A 160 5.52 8.53 6.35
C SER A 160 6.58 7.66 7.03
N SER A 161 6.97 6.57 6.38
CA SER A 161 8.09 5.73 6.84
C SER A 161 9.43 6.45 6.76
N ILE A 162 10.43 5.92 7.46
CA ILE A 162 11.83 6.40 7.37
C ILE A 162 12.30 6.37 5.91
N THR A 163 12.04 5.27 5.17
CA THR A 163 12.42 5.18 3.76
C THR A 163 11.74 6.26 2.92
N GLN A 164 10.47 6.57 3.13
CA GLN A 164 9.81 7.66 2.40
C GLN A 164 10.42 9.03 2.71
N GLN A 165 10.75 9.27 3.98
CA GLN A 165 11.40 10.51 4.39
C GLN A 165 12.79 10.66 3.76
N LEU A 166 13.56 9.57 3.73
CA LEU A 166 14.85 9.50 3.05
C LEU A 166 14.71 9.87 1.56
N ILE A 167 13.80 9.22 0.85
CA ILE A 167 13.55 9.51 -0.59
C ILE A 167 13.15 10.97 -0.81
N LYS A 168 12.25 11.49 0.01
CA LYS A 168 11.83 12.89 -0.05
C LYS A 168 13.02 13.85 0.11
N ASN A 169 13.98 13.51 0.98
CA ASN A 169 15.11 14.37 1.31
C ASN A 169 16.30 14.23 0.36
N VAL A 170 16.43 13.10 -0.34
CA VAL A 170 17.59 12.83 -1.23
C VAL A 170 17.21 12.95 -2.70
N ILE A 171 16.10 12.33 -3.14
CA ILE A 171 15.78 12.18 -4.57
C ILE A 171 14.83 13.27 -5.06
N ILE A 172 13.84 13.65 -4.25
CA ILE A 172 12.82 14.62 -4.69
C ILE A 172 13.44 16.03 -4.74
N PRO A 173 13.26 16.81 -5.82
CA PRO A 173 13.74 18.19 -5.92
C PRO A 173 13.16 19.08 -4.82
N VAL A 174 13.96 20.03 -4.32
CA VAL A 174 13.60 20.88 -3.17
C VAL A 174 12.29 21.65 -3.40
N GLU A 175 12.07 22.08 -4.64
CA GLU A 175 10.90 22.81 -5.09
C GLU A 175 9.61 21.96 -5.02
N GLU A 176 9.74 20.65 -5.16
CA GLU A 176 8.64 19.68 -5.03
C GLU A 176 8.42 19.27 -3.56
N ARG A 177 9.44 19.30 -2.69
CA ARG A 177 9.36 18.86 -1.27
C ARG A 177 8.37 19.66 -0.43
N THR A 178 8.09 20.91 -0.77
CA THR A 178 7.17 21.78 -0.01
C THR A 178 5.74 21.75 -0.54
N GLN A 179 5.52 21.25 -1.77
CA GLN A 179 4.19 21.18 -2.38
C GLN A 179 3.36 20.02 -1.81
N GLN A 180 2.17 20.27 -1.26
CA GLN A 180 1.27 19.19 -0.86
C GLN A 180 0.62 18.53 -2.10
N SER A 181 1.43 17.75 -2.84
CA SER A 181 1.03 17.08 -4.07
C SER A 181 0.88 15.58 -3.86
N TYR A 182 -0.29 15.05 -4.23
CA TYR A 182 -0.52 13.60 -4.27
C TYR A 182 0.43 12.90 -5.25
N ALA A 183 0.75 13.54 -6.37
CA ALA A 183 1.70 13.00 -7.35
C ALA A 183 3.09 12.79 -6.74
N ARG A 184 3.60 13.78 -6.00
CA ARG A 184 4.86 13.65 -5.26
C ARG A 184 4.80 12.50 -4.26
N LYS A 185 3.70 12.38 -3.50
CA LYS A 185 3.55 11.30 -2.52
C LYS A 185 3.54 9.91 -3.17
N ILE A 186 2.95 9.78 -4.35
CA ILE A 186 3.00 8.54 -5.14
C ILE A 186 4.44 8.23 -5.57
N LYS A 187 5.18 9.23 -6.08
CA LYS A 187 6.61 9.09 -6.42
C LYS A 187 7.43 8.60 -5.21
N GLU A 188 7.25 9.21 -4.04
CA GLU A 188 7.91 8.81 -2.79
C GLU A 188 7.60 7.36 -2.41
N VAL A 189 6.33 6.95 -2.51
CA VAL A 189 5.88 5.57 -2.21
C VAL A 189 6.56 4.56 -3.14
N ILE A 190 6.55 4.81 -4.44
CA ILE A 190 7.14 3.90 -5.44
C ILE A 190 8.64 3.76 -5.20
N LEU A 191 9.36 4.88 -5.14
CA LEU A 191 10.81 4.88 -4.91
C LEU A 191 11.19 4.23 -3.57
N ALA A 192 10.42 4.46 -2.50
CA ALA A 192 10.70 3.84 -1.21
C ALA A 192 10.56 2.32 -1.25
N MET A 193 9.58 1.79 -2.00
CA MET A 193 9.44 0.35 -2.22
C MET A 193 10.61 -0.20 -3.04
N GLU A 194 11.03 0.49 -4.10
CA GLU A 194 12.15 0.02 -4.93
C GLU A 194 13.47 0.04 -4.15
N VAL A 195 13.78 1.10 -3.40
CA VAL A 195 14.98 1.15 -2.54
C VAL A 195 14.95 0.04 -1.49
N THR A 196 13.80 -0.24 -0.88
CA THR A 196 13.67 -1.34 0.11
C THR A 196 13.84 -2.73 -0.51
N ARG A 197 13.58 -2.89 -1.81
CA ARG A 197 13.85 -4.16 -2.52
C ARG A 197 15.32 -4.33 -2.87
N GLN A 198 16.04 -3.24 -3.11
CA GLN A 198 17.43 -3.26 -3.55
C GLN A 198 18.41 -3.27 -2.39
N TYR A 199 18.07 -2.62 -1.27
CA TYR A 199 19.00 -2.40 -0.16
C TYR A 199 18.46 -2.97 1.17
N PRO A 200 19.34 -3.48 2.05
CA PRO A 200 18.96 -3.94 3.37
C PRO A 200 18.52 -2.78 4.26
N LYS A 201 17.66 -3.08 5.25
CA LYS A 201 17.06 -2.07 6.15
C LYS A 201 18.10 -1.28 6.93
N GLU A 202 19.17 -1.93 7.33
CA GLU A 202 20.30 -1.33 8.03
C GLU A 202 20.94 -0.24 7.18
N LYS A 203 21.18 -0.50 5.88
CA LYS A 203 21.77 0.48 4.98
C LYS A 203 20.84 1.67 4.74
N ILE A 204 19.54 1.41 4.62
CA ILE A 204 18.53 2.47 4.47
C ILE A 204 18.48 3.35 5.73
N LEU A 205 18.57 2.76 6.92
CA LEU A 205 18.57 3.50 8.17
C LEU A 205 19.85 4.30 8.34
N GLU A 206 20.98 3.75 7.94
CA GLU A 206 22.28 4.43 7.91
C GLU A 206 22.24 5.69 7.05
N TRP A 207 21.67 5.63 5.85
CA TRP A 207 21.54 6.80 4.97
C TRP A 207 20.55 7.85 5.47
N TYR A 208 19.62 7.46 6.34
CA TYR A 208 18.62 8.36 6.88
C TYR A 208 19.13 9.18 8.06
N LEU A 209 19.92 8.55 8.93
CA LEU A 209 20.51 9.15 10.13
C LEU A 209 21.73 10.01 9.77
#